data_AF-A0A957SPP4-F1
#
_entry.id   AF-A0A957SPP4-F1
#
_cell.length_a   1.000
_cell.length_b   1.000
_cell.length_c   1.000
_cell.angle_alpha   90.00
_cell.angle_beta   90.00
_cell.angle_gamma   90.00
#
_symmetry.space_group_name_H-M   'P 1'
#
loop_
_entity.id
_entity.type
_entity.pdbx_description
1 polymer ?
#
loop_
_entity_poly.entity_id
_entity_poly.type
_entity_poly.pdbx_seq_one_letter_code
_entity_poly.pdbx_strand_id
1 'polypeptide(L)'
;VHIGQADWLAAQPKMDTADSPEAHTLGVLQQQGRIHPVNGDYALGDAVQILASPGETPGHQTVKLSAGGQTLYCIGDLYHHTVEIAYPQWGVRWADMPTMQQSRAQFVEAALAEDAIVIVSHVHGAGQLAEVNGGVQWRTLERSA
;
A
#
# COMPACT_ATOMS: atom_id res chain seq x y z
N VAL A 1 -7.51 13.47 3.85
CA VAL A 1 -6.81 12.43 3.08
C VAL A 1 -5.33 12.59 3.35
N HIS A 2 -4.71 11.54 3.88
CA HIS A 2 -3.27 11.45 3.97
C HIS A 2 -2.78 10.86 2.64
N ILE A 3 -1.87 11.55 1.97
CA ILE A 3 -1.37 11.17 0.64
C ILE A 3 0.16 11.28 0.67
N GLY A 4 0.87 10.34 0.04
CA GLY A 4 2.32 10.40 -0.07
C GLY A 4 2.78 11.72 -0.70
N GLN A 5 3.77 12.36 -0.08
CA GLN A 5 4.27 13.69 -0.47
C GLN A 5 4.66 13.74 -1.95
N ALA A 6 5.34 12.70 -2.44
CA ALA A 6 5.79 12.66 -3.83
C ALA A 6 4.61 12.54 -4.82
N ASP A 7 3.60 11.75 -4.50
CA ASP A 7 2.39 11.63 -5.33
C ASP A 7 1.55 12.90 -5.28
N TRP A 8 1.48 13.56 -4.13
CA TRP A 8 0.83 14.87 -4.01
C TRP A 8 1.50 15.92 -4.91
N LEU A 9 2.84 15.98 -4.89
CA LEU A 9 3.59 16.88 -5.78
C LEU A 9 3.37 16.55 -7.25
N ALA A 10 3.30 15.26 -7.61
CA ALA A 10 3.02 14.83 -8.99
C ALA A 10 1.57 15.13 -9.44
N ALA A 11 0.63 15.19 -8.50
CA ALA A 11 -0.78 15.51 -8.79
C ALA A 11 -1.04 17.00 -9.01
N GLN A 12 -0.28 17.89 -8.35
CA GLN A 12 -0.46 19.35 -8.43
C GLN A 12 -0.59 19.92 -9.86
N PRO A 13 0.37 19.70 -10.77
CA PRO A 13 0.26 20.27 -12.12
C PRO A 13 -0.91 19.70 -12.93
N LYS A 14 -1.43 18.51 -12.55
CA LYS A 14 -2.60 17.91 -13.21
C LYS A 14 -3.91 18.55 -12.80
N MET A 15 -3.98 19.13 -11.59
CA MET A 15 -5.15 19.85 -11.10
C MET A 15 -5.34 21.21 -11.79
N ASP A 16 -4.28 21.79 -12.37
CA ASP A 16 -4.37 23.04 -13.14
C ASP A 16 -5.09 22.86 -14.48
N THR A 17 -5.22 21.62 -14.95
CA THR A 17 -6.02 21.30 -16.14
C THR A 17 -7.49 21.26 -15.74
N ALA A 18 -8.27 22.25 -16.22
CA ALA A 18 -9.71 22.25 -16.05
C ALA A 18 -10.31 20.91 -16.56
N ASP A 19 -11.27 20.37 -15.81
CA ASP A 19 -11.94 19.09 -16.05
C ASP A 19 -11.08 17.81 -15.93
N SER A 20 -9.84 17.89 -15.41
CA SER A 20 -9.06 16.67 -15.12
C SER A 20 -9.67 15.85 -13.97
N PRO A 21 -9.47 14.52 -13.94
CA PRO A 21 -9.88 13.70 -12.80
C PRO A 21 -9.30 14.22 -11.48
N GLU A 22 -8.04 14.68 -11.47
CA GLU A 22 -7.40 15.25 -10.29
C GLU A 22 -8.09 16.54 -9.83
N ALA A 23 -8.47 17.43 -10.76
CA ALA A 23 -9.22 18.65 -10.42
C ALA A 23 -10.57 18.31 -9.77
N HIS A 24 -11.27 17.29 -10.26
CA HIS A 24 -12.56 16.84 -9.74
C HIS A 24 -12.49 15.96 -8.49
N THR A 25 -11.29 15.51 -8.09
CA THR A 25 -11.10 14.65 -6.92
C THR A 25 -10.21 15.32 -5.87
N LEU A 26 -8.90 15.35 -6.10
CA LEU A 26 -7.91 15.92 -5.21
C LEU A 26 -8.03 17.45 -5.10
N GLY A 27 -8.37 18.14 -6.18
CA GLY A 27 -8.54 19.61 -6.20
C GLY A 27 -9.67 20.07 -5.29
N VAL A 28 -10.80 19.36 -5.30
CA VAL A 28 -11.93 19.64 -4.38
C VAL A 28 -11.50 19.46 -2.92
N LEU A 29 -10.74 18.40 -2.62
CA LEU A 29 -10.23 18.15 -1.27
C LEU A 29 -9.20 19.22 -0.84
N GLN A 30 -8.37 19.69 -1.78
CA GLN A 30 -7.39 20.74 -1.52
C GLN A 30 -8.07 22.06 -1.19
N GLN A 31 -9.07 22.48 -1.97
CA GLN A 31 -9.84 23.70 -1.73
C GLN A 31 -10.52 23.70 -0.35
N GLN A 32 -10.88 22.52 0.15
CA GLN A 32 -11.46 22.33 1.49
C GLN A 32 -10.40 22.17 2.59
N GLY A 33 -9.10 22.24 2.29
CA GLY A 33 -8.03 22.05 3.26
C GLY A 33 -7.96 20.62 3.82
N ARG A 34 -8.42 19.61 3.06
CA ARG A 34 -8.52 18.21 3.50
C ARG A 34 -7.38 17.32 3.00
N ILE A 35 -6.36 17.89 2.37
CA ILE A 35 -5.16 17.17 1.92
C ILE A 35 -4.06 17.32 2.97
N HIS A 36 -3.51 16.19 3.41
CA HIS A 36 -2.38 16.11 4.34
C HIS A 36 -1.27 15.33 3.66
N PRO A 37 -0.31 16.01 3.02
CA PRO A 37 0.86 15.35 2.44
C PRO A 37 1.71 14.70 3.53
N VAL A 38 2.12 13.46 3.31
CA VAL A 38 2.89 12.65 4.27
C VAL A 38 4.21 12.26 3.64
N ASN A 39 5.31 12.60 4.32
CA ASN A 39 6.66 12.18 3.92
C ASN A 39 7.15 11.07 4.84
N GLY A 40 7.35 9.86 4.30
CA GLY A 40 7.69 8.68 5.09
C GLY A 40 6.50 8.10 5.85
N ASP A 41 6.78 7.55 7.03
CA ASP A 41 5.77 6.94 7.89
C ASP A 41 5.01 7.98 8.71
N TYR A 42 3.75 7.69 9.04
CA TYR A 42 2.88 8.59 9.80
C TYR A 42 1.92 7.84 10.70
N ALA A 43 1.94 8.14 11.99
CA ALA A 43 1.03 7.54 12.97
C ALA A 43 -0.30 8.29 13.02
N LEU A 44 -1.40 7.54 12.96
CA LEU A 44 -2.78 8.01 13.14
C LEU A 44 -3.31 7.47 14.47
N GLY A 45 -2.86 8.11 15.55
CA GLY A 45 -3.06 7.60 16.91
C GLY A 45 -2.25 6.33 17.17
N ASP A 46 -2.70 5.52 18.12
CA ASP A 46 -1.92 4.36 18.61
C ASP A 46 -2.10 3.10 17.76
N ALA A 47 -3.25 2.96 17.09
CA ALA A 47 -3.64 1.72 16.42
C ALA A 47 -3.36 1.72 14.91
N VAL A 48 -3.27 2.88 14.27
CA VAL A 48 -3.18 3.00 12.80
C VAL A 48 -1.88 3.68 12.42
N GLN A 49 -1.14 3.09 11.49
CA GLN A 49 0.09 3.65 10.94
C GLN A 49 0.01 3.63 9.41
N ILE A 50 0.43 4.73 8.79
CA ILE A 50 0.74 4.79 7.36
C ILE A 50 2.23 4.53 7.23
N LEU A 51 2.60 3.58 6.37
CA LEU A 51 3.98 3.19 6.11
C LEU A 51 4.32 3.53 4.66
N ALA A 52 5.48 4.17 4.45
CA ALA A 52 5.99 4.37 3.11
C ALA A 52 6.31 3.02 2.47
N SER A 53 5.82 2.80 1.25
CA SER A 53 6.09 1.58 0.48
C SER A 53 6.26 1.93 -1.00
N PRO A 54 7.24 2.79 -1.33
CA PRO A 54 7.41 3.33 -2.67
C PRO A 54 7.73 2.24 -3.70
N GLY A 55 7.46 2.53 -4.96
CA GLY A 55 7.82 1.67 -6.09
C GLY A 55 6.74 1.61 -7.14
N GLU A 56 5.49 1.32 -6.75
CA GLU A 56 4.34 1.43 -7.63
C GLU A 56 4.13 2.89 -8.07
N THR A 57 4.17 3.79 -7.10
CA THR A 57 4.38 5.22 -7.28
C THR A 57 5.45 5.69 -6.29
N PRO A 58 6.10 6.85 -6.52
CA PRO A 58 7.09 7.40 -5.57
C PRO A 58 6.52 7.70 -4.18
N GLY A 59 5.22 8.02 -4.09
CA GLY A 59 4.51 8.27 -2.84
C GLY A 59 3.61 7.13 -2.37
N HIS A 60 3.78 5.90 -2.90
CA HIS A 60 2.94 4.77 -2.52
C HIS A 60 3.03 4.47 -1.01
N GLN A 61 1.90 4.12 -0.43
CA GLN A 61 1.71 3.94 1.02
C GLN A 61 0.91 2.69 1.34
N THR A 62 1.26 2.07 2.46
CA THR A 62 0.54 0.95 3.07
C THR A 62 -0.06 1.41 4.39
N VAL A 63 -1.22 0.87 4.78
CA VAL A 63 -1.82 1.10 6.10
C VAL A 63 -1.68 -0.13 6.95
N LYS A 64 -1.10 0.02 8.15
CA LYS A 64 -1.06 -0.97 9.22
C LYS A 64 -2.09 -0.60 10.28
N LEU A 65 -2.88 -1.58 10.71
CA LEU A 65 -3.79 -1.49 11.85
C LEU A 65 -3.42 -2.57 12.86
N SER A 66 -3.21 -2.19 14.12
CA SER A 66 -2.96 -3.12 15.22
C SER A 66 -3.98 -2.92 16.33
N ALA A 67 -4.70 -3.98 16.69
CA ALA A 67 -5.72 -3.96 17.73
C ALA A 67 -5.91 -5.35 18.34
N GLY A 68 -6.05 -5.44 19.66
CA GLY A 68 -6.36 -6.71 20.34
C GLY A 68 -5.32 -7.82 20.13
N GLY A 69 -4.05 -7.46 19.88
CA GLY A 69 -2.99 -8.42 19.57
C GLY A 69 -3.01 -8.95 18.13
N GLN A 70 -3.88 -8.42 17.27
CA GLN A 70 -3.95 -8.75 15.85
C GLN A 70 -3.44 -7.59 14.99
N THR A 71 -2.85 -7.92 13.84
CA THR A 71 -2.40 -6.93 12.85
C THR A 71 -3.05 -7.15 11.49
N LEU A 72 -3.47 -6.06 10.86
CA LEU A 72 -3.97 -5.98 9.49
C LEU A 72 -3.11 -5.02 8.69
N TYR A 73 -2.69 -5.43 7.49
CA TYR A 73 -2.11 -4.56 6.47
C TYR A 73 -3.07 -4.39 5.29
N CYS A 74 -3.35 -3.15 4.92
CA CYS A 74 -3.95 -2.79 3.63
C CYS A 74 -2.83 -2.21 2.76
N ILE A 75 -2.34 -2.98 1.80
CA ILE A 75 -1.07 -2.68 1.11
C ILE A 75 -1.22 -1.99 -0.24
N GLY A 76 -2.43 -1.56 -0.58
CA GLY A 76 -2.70 -0.91 -1.86
C GLY A 76 -2.28 -1.79 -3.03
N ASP A 77 -1.46 -1.21 -3.90
CA ASP A 77 -1.03 -1.77 -5.18
C ASP A 77 0.43 -2.29 -5.08
N LEU A 78 0.91 -2.56 -3.86
CA LEU A 78 2.22 -3.18 -3.64
C LEU A 78 2.35 -4.54 -4.34
N TYR A 79 1.22 -5.23 -4.52
CA TYR A 79 1.08 -6.42 -5.37
C TYR A 79 -0.20 -6.33 -6.20
N HIS A 80 -0.19 -6.87 -7.42
CA HIS A 80 -1.38 -6.89 -8.29
C HIS A 80 -1.99 -8.29 -8.41
N HIS A 81 -1.17 -9.32 -8.25
CA HIS A 81 -1.59 -10.71 -8.30
C HIS A 81 -0.78 -11.52 -7.29
N THR A 82 -1.38 -12.56 -6.71
CA THR A 82 -0.75 -13.39 -5.67
C THR A 82 0.53 -14.08 -6.14
N VAL A 83 0.67 -14.30 -7.45
CA VAL A 83 1.91 -14.83 -8.06
C VAL A 83 3.11 -13.92 -7.84
N GLU A 84 2.92 -12.61 -7.73
CA GLU A 84 4.00 -11.65 -7.49
C GLU A 84 4.59 -11.78 -6.08
N ILE A 85 3.87 -12.40 -5.13
CA ILE A 85 4.41 -12.71 -3.80
C ILE A 85 5.42 -13.85 -3.89
N ALA A 86 5.12 -14.87 -4.70
CA ALA A 86 6.03 -15.99 -4.95
C ALA A 86 7.21 -15.59 -5.85
N TYR A 87 7.02 -14.59 -6.71
CA TYR A 87 8.03 -14.06 -7.63
C TYR A 87 8.14 -12.53 -7.48
N PRO A 88 8.77 -12.03 -6.39
CA PRO A 88 8.78 -10.60 -6.04
C PRO A 88 9.43 -9.68 -7.08
N GLN A 89 10.22 -10.25 -7.99
CA GLN A 89 10.83 -9.57 -9.14
C GLN A 89 9.88 -9.37 -10.32
N TRP A 90 8.68 -9.95 -10.29
CA TRP A 90 7.63 -9.72 -11.29
C TRP A 90 6.76 -8.54 -10.88
N GLY A 91 6.27 -7.79 -11.86
CA GLY A 91 5.39 -6.66 -11.61
C GLY A 91 5.02 -5.94 -12.89
N VAL A 92 4.44 -4.77 -12.71
CA VAL A 92 3.92 -3.94 -13.78
C VAL A 92 5.01 -3.05 -14.39
N ARG A 93 4.91 -2.77 -15.69
CA ARG A 93 5.96 -2.07 -16.45
C ARG A 93 6.17 -0.60 -16.04
N TRP A 94 5.23 -0.01 -15.32
CA TRP A 94 5.27 1.41 -14.93
C TRP A 94 5.84 1.63 -13.53
N ALA A 95 5.95 0.57 -12.73
CA ALA A 95 6.54 0.64 -11.40
C ALA A 95 8.07 0.77 -11.48
N ASP A 96 8.65 1.47 -10.51
CA ASP A 96 10.07 1.38 -10.17
C ASP A 96 10.31 0.04 -9.46
N MET A 97 10.61 -0.99 -10.25
CA MET A 97 10.79 -2.36 -9.76
C MET A 97 11.90 -2.50 -8.70
N PRO A 98 13.10 -1.90 -8.84
CA PRO A 98 14.11 -1.92 -7.78
C PRO A 98 13.60 -1.38 -6.44
N THR A 99 12.91 -0.23 -6.45
CA THR A 99 12.36 0.37 -5.23
C THR A 99 11.20 -0.47 -4.68
N MET A 100 10.30 -0.94 -5.56
CA MET A 100 9.17 -1.78 -5.17
C MET A 100 9.62 -3.11 -4.53
N GLN A 101 10.68 -3.74 -5.04
CA GLN A 101 11.23 -4.96 -4.45
C GLN A 101 11.74 -4.74 -3.02
N GLN A 102 12.32 -3.58 -2.71
CA GLN A 102 12.74 -3.25 -1.35
C GLN A 102 11.54 -3.08 -0.42
N SER A 103 10.51 -2.34 -0.86
CA SER A 103 9.26 -2.17 -0.12
C SER A 103 8.56 -3.52 0.12
N ARG A 104 8.54 -4.40 -0.89
CA ARG A 104 8.01 -5.76 -0.78
C ARG A 104 8.78 -6.61 0.23
N ALA A 105 10.12 -6.57 0.21
CA ALA A 105 10.93 -7.31 1.16
C ALA A 105 10.67 -6.89 2.61
N GLN A 106 10.64 -5.57 2.86
CA GLN A 106 10.31 -5.02 4.19
C GLN A 106 8.90 -5.41 4.65
N PHE A 107 7.93 -5.31 3.75
CA PHE A 107 6.56 -5.71 4.05
C PHE A 107 6.44 -7.22 4.36
N VAL A 108 7.07 -8.08 3.56
CA VAL A 108 7.04 -9.54 3.76
C VAL A 108 7.62 -9.91 5.11
N GLU A 109 8.77 -9.35 5.48
CA GLU A 109 9.41 -9.56 6.79
C GLU A 109 8.46 -9.17 7.93
N ALA A 110 7.89 -7.96 7.87
CA ALA A 110 6.97 -7.48 8.90
C ALA A 110 5.67 -8.32 8.98
N ALA A 111 5.06 -8.63 7.84
CA ALA A 111 3.81 -9.38 7.79
C ALA A 111 3.95 -10.81 8.32
N LEU A 112 5.06 -11.48 8.04
CA LEU A 112 5.36 -12.82 8.59
C LEU A 112 5.64 -12.76 10.09
N ALA A 113 6.45 -11.80 10.54
CA ALA A 113 6.78 -11.65 11.96
C ALA A 113 5.54 -11.35 12.84
N GLU A 114 4.54 -10.70 12.26
CA GLU A 114 3.34 -10.25 12.97
C GLU A 114 2.11 -11.15 12.75
N ASP A 115 2.27 -12.28 12.03
CA ASP A 115 1.17 -13.18 11.60
C ASP A 115 -0.01 -12.38 11.00
N ALA A 116 0.31 -11.37 10.20
CA ALA A 116 -0.66 -10.33 9.86
C ALA A 116 -1.66 -10.78 8.80
N ILE A 117 -2.91 -10.32 8.97
CA ILE A 117 -3.92 -10.35 7.90
C ILE A 117 -3.53 -9.30 6.86
N VAL A 118 -3.70 -9.61 5.58
CA VAL A 118 -3.32 -8.75 4.47
C VAL A 118 -4.52 -8.58 3.53
N ILE A 119 -4.74 -7.34 3.10
CA ILE A 119 -5.67 -6.96 2.02
C ILE A 119 -4.86 -6.25 0.94
N VAL A 120 -5.08 -6.66 -0.31
CA VAL A 120 -4.43 -6.09 -1.49
C VAL A 120 -5.51 -5.58 -2.44
N SER A 121 -5.36 -4.38 -3.02
CA SER A 121 -6.43 -3.73 -3.81
C SER A 121 -6.98 -4.63 -4.93
N HIS A 122 -6.08 -5.36 -5.60
CA HIS A 122 -6.37 -6.13 -6.81
C HIS A 122 -6.52 -7.64 -6.56
N VAL A 123 -6.40 -8.10 -5.31
CA VAL A 123 -6.59 -9.51 -4.95
C VAL A 123 -7.92 -9.68 -4.24
N HIS A 124 -8.70 -10.68 -4.65
CA HIS A 124 -10.00 -10.93 -4.04
C HIS A 124 -9.86 -11.47 -2.60
N GLY A 125 -10.44 -10.76 -1.65
CA GLY A 125 -10.53 -11.18 -0.25
C GLY A 125 -9.32 -10.82 0.59
N ALA A 126 -9.25 -11.40 1.79
CA ALA A 126 -8.13 -11.25 2.69
C ALA A 126 -7.28 -12.54 2.72
N GLY A 127 -6.02 -12.39 3.07
CA GLY A 127 -5.09 -13.52 3.18
C GLY A 127 -4.03 -13.27 4.24
N GLN A 128 -3.07 -14.18 4.29
CA GLN A 128 -1.83 -14.06 5.04
C GLN A 128 -0.67 -14.51 4.15
N LEU A 129 0.54 -14.12 4.53
CA LEU A 129 1.75 -14.67 3.92
C LEU A 129 2.16 -15.93 4.66
N ALA A 130 2.69 -16.91 3.92
CA ALA A 130 3.21 -18.15 4.50
C ALA A 130 4.54 -18.53 3.84
N GLU A 131 5.50 -18.99 4.65
CA GLU A 131 6.73 -19.58 4.14
C GLU A 131 6.47 -20.99 3.60
N VAL A 132 6.86 -21.24 2.35
CA VAL A 132 6.69 -22.52 1.66
C VAL A 132 7.95 -22.82 0.86
N ASN A 133 8.64 -23.92 1.18
CA ASN A 133 9.84 -24.39 0.48
C ASN A 133 10.95 -23.33 0.30
N GLY A 134 11.14 -22.47 1.31
CA GLY A 134 12.15 -21.39 1.28
C GLY A 134 11.74 -20.15 0.45
N GLY A 135 10.49 -20.09 -0.01
CA GLY A 135 9.87 -18.89 -0.58
C GLY A 135 8.64 -18.45 0.23
N VAL A 136 7.96 -17.40 -0.24
CA VAL A 136 6.74 -16.87 0.40
C VAL A 136 5.57 -17.00 -0.56
N GLN A 137 4.41 -17.40 -0.03
CA GLN A 137 3.18 -17.59 -0.80
C GLN A 137 2.00 -16.92 -0.12
N TRP A 138 0.99 -16.58 -0.92
CA TRP A 138 -0.31 -16.13 -0.44
C TRP A 138 -1.16 -17.29 0.06
N ARG A 139 -1.71 -17.15 1.26
CA ARG A 139 -2.74 -18.04 1.81
C ARG A 139 -4.04 -17.27 1.98
N THR A 140 -5.05 -17.60 1.18
CA THR A 140 -6.39 -17.02 1.32
C THR A 140 -7.01 -17.42 2.66
N LEU A 141 -7.62 -16.44 3.34
CA LEU A 141 -8.42 -16.70 4.53
C LEU A 141 -9.85 -17.04 4.10
N GLU A 142 -10.32 -18.21 4.50
CA GLU A 142 -11.72 -18.57 4.32
C GLU A 142 -12.59 -17.80 5.32
N ARG A 143 -13.80 -17.41 4.90
CA ARG A 143 -14.77 -16.87 5.84
C ARG A 143 -15.15 -17.98 6.81
N SER A 144 -15.04 -17.69 8.11
CA SER A 144 -15.71 -18.50 9.12
C SER A 144 -17.21 -18.49 8.80
N ALA A 145 -17.79 -19.68 8.63
CA ALA A 145 -19.21 -19.87 8.37
C ALA A 145 -20.09 -19.37 9.52
#